data_AF-A0A961UTI5-F1
#
_entry.id   AF-A0A961UTI5-F1
#
_cell.length_a   1.000
_cell.length_b   1.000
_cell.length_c   1.000
_cell.angle_alpha   90.00
_cell.angle_beta   90.00
_cell.angle_gamma   90.00
#
_symmetry.space_group_name_H-M   'P 1'
#
loop_
_entity.id
_entity.type
_entity.pdbx_description
1 polymer ?
#
loop_
_entity_poly.entity_id
_entity_poly.type
_entity_poly.pdbx_seq_one_letter_code
_entity_poly.pdbx_strand_id
1 'polypeptide(L)' 'MSKHTDIKKVVLAYSGGLDTSIILKWLQNTYGCEVVTFTADLGQGEELGPARRKAQLLGIRDENIYIDDLREEFVRDFV' A
#
# COMPACT_ATOMS: atom_id res chain seq x y z
N MET A 1 17.61 -6.74 24.89
CA MET A 1 16.55 -5.94 24.24
C MET A 1 16.87 -5.90 22.77
N SER A 2 16.04 -6.53 21.92
CA SER A 2 16.38 -6.72 20.51
C SER A 2 16.52 -5.37 19.81
N LYS A 3 17.55 -5.25 18.98
CA LYS A 3 17.71 -4.17 18.01
C LYS A 3 16.56 -4.22 17.01
N HIS A 4 15.38 -3.71 17.35
CA HIS A 4 14.53 -3.15 16.32
C HIS A 4 15.25 -1.87 15.89
N THR A 5 15.98 -1.96 14.78
CA THR A 5 16.37 -0.76 14.03
C THR A 5 15.12 0.10 13.91
N ASP A 6 15.22 1.34 14.37
CA ASP A 6 14.13 2.29 14.44
C ASP A 6 13.49 2.43 13.05
N ILE A 7 12.36 1.74 12.82
CA ILE A 7 11.73 1.65 11.50
C ILE A 7 11.04 2.98 11.25
N LYS A 8 11.62 3.81 10.39
CA LYS A 8 11.10 5.16 10.12
C LYS A 8 10.04 5.20 9.03
N LYS A 9 10.17 4.35 8.01
CA LYS A 9 9.31 4.35 6.82
C LYS A 9 9.16 2.97 6.20
N VAL A 10 7.95 2.64 5.75
CA VAL A 10 7.60 1.36 5.09
C VAL A 10 6.81 1.65 3.82
N VAL A 11 7.11 0.91 2.75
CA VAL A 11 6.25 0.79 1.57
C VAL A 11 5.42 -0.50 1.72
N LEU A 12 4.11 -0.37 1.68
CA LEU A 12 3.14 -1.47 1.79
C LEU A 12 2.51 -1.71 0.42
N ALA A 13 2.66 -2.93 -0.10
CA ALA A 13 1.81 -3.43 -1.18
C ALA A 13 0.36 -3.47 -0.68
N TYR A 14 -0.47 -2.57 -1.18
CA TYR A 14 -1.78 -2.27 -0.63
C TYR A 14 -2.86 -2.54 -1.67
N SER A 15 -3.68 -3.56 -1.43
CA SER A 15 -4.78 -3.92 -2.32
C SER A 15 -6.09 -3.18 -2.03
N GLY A 16 -6.21 -2.48 -0.90
CA GLY A 16 -7.50 -1.95 -0.43
C GLY A 16 -8.39 -2.99 0.26
N GLY A 17 -8.00 -4.27 0.26
CA GLY A 17 -8.70 -5.34 0.97
C GLY A 17 -8.74 -5.16 2.49
N LEU A 18 -9.46 -6.05 3.18
CA LEU A 18 -9.55 -6.02 4.65
C LEU A 18 -8.17 -6.23 5.30
N ASP A 19 -7.46 -7.26 4.88
CA ASP A 19 -6.19 -7.67 5.50
C ASP A 19 -5.11 -6.59 5.37
N THR A 20 -4.92 -6.05 4.16
CA THR A 20 -3.93 -4.99 3.91
C THR A 20 -4.29 -3.67 4.62
N SER A 21 -5.58 -3.44 4.88
CA SER A 21 -6.04 -2.28 5.68
C SER A 21 -5.75 -2.45 7.17
N ILE A 22 -5.89 -3.66 7.69
CA ILE A 22 -5.51 -3.99 9.07
C ILE A 22 -3.99 -3.89 9.22
N ILE A 23 -3.22 -4.42 8.27
CA ILE A 23 -1.75 -4.34 8.26
C ILE A 23 -1.28 -2.88 8.24
N LEU A 24 -1.89 -2.03 7.42
CA LEU A 24 -1.58 -0.60 7.38
C LEU A 24 -1.72 0.04 8.77
N LYS A 25 -2.85 -0.19 9.46
CA LYS A 25 -3.07 0.33 10.82
C LYS A 25 -2.12 -0.27 11.83
N TRP A 26 -1.81 -1.55 11.70
CA TRP A 26 -0.86 -2.24 12.57
C TRP A 26 0.55 -1.65 12.42
N LEU A 27 1.02 -1.39 11.20
CA LEU A 27 2.32 -0.74 10.95
C LEU A 27 2.41 0.64 11.59
N GLN A 28 1.35 1.44 11.47
CA GLN A 28 1.26 2.76 12.11
C GLN A 28 1.34 2.65 13.64
N ASN A 29 0.60 1.72 14.25
CA ASN A 29 0.50 1.60 15.70
C ASN A 29 1.72 0.92 16.34
N THR A 30 2.24 -0.13 15.70
CA THR A 30 3.33 -0.95 16.26
C THR A 30 4.69 -0.31 16.06
N TYR A 31 4.92 0.35 14.93
CA TYR A 31 6.21 0.96 14.61
C TYR A 31 6.22 2.48 14.68
N GLY A 32 5.06 3.15 14.76
CA GLY A 32 5.00 4.62 14.71
C GLY A 32 5.59 5.18 13.41
N CYS A 33 5.69 4.36 12.37
CA CYS A 33 6.44 4.66 11.16
C CYS A 33 5.56 5.32 10.10
N GLU A 34 6.19 6.04 9.19
CA GLU A 34 5.52 6.54 7.99
C GLU A 34 5.20 5.37 7.05
N VAL A 35 3.94 5.27 6.61
CA VAL A 35 3.52 4.25 5.64
C VAL A 35 3.25 4.90 4.29
N VAL A 36 3.81 4.29 3.24
CA VAL A 36 3.53 4.57 1.83
C VAL A 36 2.77 3.38 1.28
N THR A 37 1.67 3.60 0.58
CA THR A 37 0.89 2.54 -0.05
C THR A 37 1.19 2.48 -1.54
N PHE A 38 1.45 1.28 -2.05
CA PHE A 38 1.61 1.03 -3.48
C PHE A 38 0.57 0.01 -3.95
N THR A 39 -0.19 0.37 -4.97
CA THR A 39 -1.19 -0.48 -5.61
C THR A 39 -0.83 -0.63 -7.09
N ALA A 40 -0.66 -1.86 -7.56
CA ALA A 40 -0.43 -2.16 -8.97
C ALA A 40 -1.74 -2.58 -9.65
N ASP A 41 -2.14 -1.86 -10.70
CA ASP A 41 -3.17 -2.33 -11.62
C ASP A 41 -2.55 -3.36 -12.57
N LEU A 42 -3.02 -4.60 -12.42
CA LEU A 42 -2.63 -5.74 -13.26
C LEU A 42 -3.82 -6.24 -14.09
N GLY A 43 -4.87 -5.42 -14.22
CA GLY A 43 -6.11 -5.77 -14.90
C GLY A 43 -7.21 -6.23 -13.95
N GLN A 44 -7.13 -5.89 -12.66
CA GLN A 44 -8.15 -6.30 -11.68
C GLN A 44 -9.48 -5.52 -11.83
N GLY A 45 -9.48 -4.39 -12.54
CA GLY A 45 -10.68 -3.60 -12.83
C GLY A 45 -11.00 -2.53 -11.77
N GLU A 46 -12.27 -2.41 -11.36
CA GLU A 46 -12.78 -1.27 -10.55
C GLU A 46 -12.23 -1.19 -9.10
N GLU A 47 -11.41 -2.12 -8.65
CA GLU A 47 -10.93 -2.20 -7.26
C GLU A 47 -9.91 -1.11 -6.86
N LEU A 48 -9.33 -0.40 -7.83
CA LEU A 48 -8.27 0.60 -7.59
C LEU A 48 -8.80 1.90 -6.97
N GLY A 49 -9.95 2.37 -7.44
CA GLY A 49 -10.60 3.58 -6.93
C GLY A 49 -10.95 3.51 -5.43
N PRO A 50 -11.55 2.39 -4.97
CA PRO A 50 -11.75 2.12 -3.54
C PRO A 50 -10.46 2.10 -2.73
N ALA A 51 -9.34 1.58 -3.26
CA ALA A 51 -8.07 1.49 -2.54
C ALA A 51 -7.53 2.88 -2.13
N ARG A 52 -7.49 3.85 -3.05
CA ARG A 52 -7.07 5.23 -2.73
C ARG A 52 -7.91 5.84 -1.61
N ARG A 53 -9.24 5.78 -1.75
CA ARG A 53 -10.17 6.35 -0.76
C ARG A 53 -9.96 5.70 0.62
N LYS A 54 -9.76 4.39 0.66
CA LYS A 54 -9.56 3.66 1.91
C LYS A 54 -8.22 4.01 2.56
N ALA A 55 -7.14 4.16 1.78
CA ALA A 55 -5.85 4.62 2.30
C ALA A 55 -5.94 6.04 2.91
N GLN A 56 -6.64 6.97 2.23
CA GLN A 56 -6.91 8.32 2.74
C GLN A 56 -7.69 8.29 4.07
N LEU A 57 -8.77 7.48 4.15
CA LEU A 57 -9.55 7.30 5.38
C LEU A 57 -8.71 6.74 6.54
N LEU A 58 -7.68 5.95 6.23
CA LEU A 58 -6.74 5.40 7.21
C LEU A 58 -5.58 6.36 7.54
N GLY A 59 -5.59 7.58 7.02
CA GLY A 59 -4.67 8.65 7.39
C GLY A 59 -3.37 8.67 6.58
N ILE A 60 -3.32 8.01 5.43
CA ILE A 60 -2.19 8.13 4.50
C ILE A 60 -2.33 9.45 3.74
N ARG A 61 -1.24 10.23 3.67
CA ARG A 61 -1.19 11.49 2.92
C ARG A 61 -1.17 11.19 1.41
N ASP A 62 -1.75 12.07 0.60
CA ASP A 62 -1.91 11.81 -0.85
C ASP A 62 -0.58 11.58 -1.58
N GLU A 63 0.50 12.25 -1.16
CA GLU A 63 1.85 12.06 -1.71
C GLU A 63 2.47 10.68 -1.39
N ASN A 64 1.84 9.92 -0.49
CA ASN A 64 2.24 8.58 -0.08
C ASN A 64 1.30 7.49 -0.63
N ILE A 65 0.40 7.83 -1.55
CA ILE A 65 -0.52 6.88 -2.20
C ILE A 65 -0.17 6.76 -3.68
N TYR A 66 0.43 5.63 -4.04
CA TYR A 66 0.85 5.29 -5.40
C TYR A 66 -0.08 4.24 -5.99
N ILE A 67 -0.59 4.52 -7.18
CA ILE A 67 -1.41 3.59 -7.97
C ILE A 67 -0.87 3.63 -9.39
N ASP A 68 -0.27 2.53 -9.82
CA ASP A 68 0.43 2.46 -11.10
C ASP A 68 -0.22 1.39 -12.00
N ASP A 69 -0.39 1.74 -13.28
CA ASP A 69 -0.85 0.80 -14.31
C ASP A 69 0.33 -0.01 -14.85
N LEU A 70 0.36 -1.30 -14.48
CA LEU A 70 1.41 -2.23 -14.86
C LEU A 70 0.90 -3.32 -15.80
N ARG A 71 -0.29 -3.16 -16.41
CA ARG A 71 -0.89 -4.18 -17.27
C ARG A 71 -0.02 -4.54 -18.47
N GLU A 72 0.49 -3.53 -19.18
CA GLU A 72 1.35 -3.75 -20.35
C GLU A 72 2.68 -4.40 -19.99
N GLU A 73 3.32 -3.94 -18.90
CA GLU A 73 4.57 -4.53 -18.40
C GLU A 73 4.37 -5.98 -17.97
N PHE A 74 3.27 -6.26 -17.25
CA PHE A 74 2.95 -7.59 -16.78
C PHE A 74 2.75 -8.57 -17.94
N VAL A 75 1.99 -8.19 -18.97
CA VAL A 75 1.77 -9.06 -20.13
C VAL A 75 3.04 -9.22 -20.96
N ARG A 76 3.81 -8.16 -21.18
CA ARG A 76 5.01 -8.22 -22.04
C ARG A 76 6.11 -9.08 -21.43
N ASP A 77 6.33 -8.96 -20.12
CA ASP A 77 7.56 -9.44 -19.48
C ASP A 77 7.33 -10.70 -18.62
N PHE A 78 6.09 -11.08 -18.30
CA PHE A 78 5.79 -12.18 -17.35
C PHE A 78 4.77 -13.22 -17.82
N VAL A 79 3.97 -12.95 -18.86
CA VAL A 79 2.95 -13.87 -19.42
C VAL A 79 3.34 -14.31 -20.82
#